data_AF-A0A3A8PUV8-F1
#
_entry.id   AF-A0A3A8PUV8-F1
#
_cell.length_a   1.000
_cell.length_b   1.000
_cell.length_c   1.000
_cell.angle_alpha   90.00
_cell.angle_beta   90.00
_cell.angle_gamma   90.00
#
_symmetry.space_group_name_H-M   'P 1'
#
loop_
_entity.id
_entity.type
_entity.pdbx_description
1 polymer ?
#
loop_
_entity_poly.entity_id
_entity_poly.type
_entity_poly.pdbx_seq_one_letter_code
_entity_poly.pdbx_strand_id
1 'polypeptide(L)'
;MLGSALLASVIVAQAPASPASRAAETLGLGPVLDSVVHQGVTYAALARGGIAVLKVDGATPQLVRRIEEGRRFVRLVVVGQSLLAVEQREEAHAFSLATPEQPQPDSLASALGSARDLTVVTQAPPVPQAPPPTAVPSSTRVTVTAVDNGDVTLSGGARAGLGEGTRVRVRTQDSREVVLKVIESREDSAIARLGRGENVRVGDTAVVTDAPATARLFFPEPQVPRLRYGFHARPFLALDAKTASGHSARAGGLLLDAFIAWRPGDLPLVLSAQLEPVGFGLGTGLRHTPGSAYAAAAYSTAFLEIGLGVGAQFGQKECVTLFDYDPITYEPINARDVCDSKSGPTFQQVLRLGALDGFHLAWSSAILSRDNQFRFGSGRGEVQVPLTPSLSLFGAGGGSASGWNFGELGVRSFVKGTGGSGTTVLSASLGIVSLSDGTGETLTGPAIAIGIERRP
;
A
#
# COMPACT_ATOMS: atom_id res chain seq x y z
N MET A 1 -38.68 0.51 23.42
CA MET A 1 -39.48 0.50 22.18
C MET A 1 -39.83 1.93 21.81
N LEU A 2 -39.19 2.48 20.78
CA LEU A 2 -39.61 3.61 19.94
C LEU A 2 -38.45 3.85 18.97
N GLY A 3 -38.52 3.21 17.81
CA GLY A 3 -37.70 3.57 16.66
C GLY A 3 -38.38 4.67 15.85
N SER A 4 -37.60 5.41 15.07
CA SER A 4 -37.76 5.46 13.61
C SER A 4 -36.81 6.47 12.96
N ALA A 5 -36.14 5.98 11.92
CA ALA A 5 -35.83 6.63 10.64
C ALA A 5 -35.09 7.98 10.64
N LEU A 6 -33.77 7.90 10.44
CA LEU A 6 -33.03 8.91 9.68
C LEU A 6 -32.80 8.37 8.27
N LEU A 7 -33.62 8.84 7.33
CA LEU A 7 -33.43 8.68 5.89
C LEU A 7 -32.22 9.52 5.48
N ALA A 8 -31.14 8.86 5.07
CA ALA A 8 -30.01 9.51 4.42
C ALA A 8 -30.35 9.79 2.95
N SER A 9 -30.78 11.02 2.68
CA SER A 9 -30.89 11.54 1.31
C SER A 9 -29.49 11.85 0.80
N VAL A 10 -28.86 10.89 0.10
CA VAL A 10 -27.63 11.14 -0.64
C VAL A 10 -28.00 11.88 -1.92
N ILE A 11 -27.86 13.20 -1.91
CA ILE A 11 -27.85 14.01 -3.14
C ILE A 11 -26.49 13.73 -3.80
N VAL A 12 -26.45 12.74 -4.71
CA VAL A 12 -25.32 12.59 -5.62
C VAL A 12 -25.42 13.74 -6.62
N ALA A 13 -24.58 14.76 -6.45
CA ALA A 13 -24.33 15.72 -7.51
C ALA A 13 -23.80 14.93 -8.71
N GLN A 14 -24.66 14.70 -9.71
CA GLN A 14 -24.26 14.09 -10.97
C GLN A 14 -23.26 15.04 -11.63
N ALA A 15 -21.99 14.64 -11.69
CA ALA A 15 -20.99 15.35 -12.46
C ALA A 15 -21.51 15.52 -13.91
N PRO A 16 -21.26 16.66 -14.56
CA PRO A 16 -21.72 16.89 -15.93
C PRO A 16 -21.24 15.76 -16.83
N ALA A 17 -22.18 15.15 -17.55
CA ALA A 17 -21.88 14.05 -18.47
C ALA A 17 -20.84 14.49 -19.50
N SER A 18 -19.73 13.74 -19.56
CA SER A 18 -18.62 14.02 -20.47
C SER A 18 -19.12 14.06 -21.94
N PRO A 19 -18.46 14.81 -22.84
CA PRO A 19 -18.80 14.79 -24.27
C PRO A 19 -18.80 13.36 -24.85
N ALA A 20 -17.89 12.51 -24.39
CA ALA A 20 -17.83 11.10 -24.76
C ALA A 20 -19.07 10.31 -24.29
N SER A 21 -19.53 10.55 -23.05
CA SER A 21 -20.74 9.92 -22.51
C SER A 21 -21.99 10.31 -23.32
N ARG A 22 -22.14 11.59 -23.66
CA ARG A 22 -23.25 12.08 -24.50
C ARG A 22 -23.19 11.52 -25.92
N ALA A 23 -22.00 11.45 -26.50
CA ALA A 23 -21.77 10.86 -27.82
C ALA A 23 -22.11 9.36 -27.83
N ALA A 24 -21.66 8.62 -26.84
CA ALA A 24 -21.94 7.19 -26.67
C ALA A 24 -23.43 6.90 -26.45
N GLU A 25 -24.12 7.75 -25.69
CA GLU A 25 -25.58 7.66 -25.50
C GLU A 25 -26.34 7.91 -26.81
N THR A 26 -25.98 8.97 -27.54
CA THR A 26 -26.56 9.31 -28.85
C THR A 26 -26.37 8.18 -29.88
N LEU A 27 -25.23 7.49 -29.81
CA LEU A 27 -24.87 6.36 -30.68
C LEU A 27 -25.34 5.00 -30.14
N GLY A 28 -26.06 4.94 -29.00
CA GLY A 28 -26.57 3.70 -28.43
C GLY A 28 -25.49 2.72 -27.94
N LEU A 29 -24.28 3.20 -27.63
CA LEU A 29 -23.14 2.37 -27.20
C LEU A 29 -23.23 1.97 -25.71
N GLY A 30 -24.05 2.68 -24.93
CA GLY A 30 -24.22 2.49 -23.50
C GLY A 30 -23.28 3.35 -22.66
N PRO A 31 -23.22 3.10 -21.34
CA PRO A 31 -22.44 3.93 -20.41
C PRO A 31 -20.93 3.88 -20.70
N VAL A 32 -20.27 5.02 -20.53
CA VAL A 32 -18.82 5.18 -20.66
C VAL A 32 -18.19 5.16 -19.27
N LEU A 33 -17.18 4.32 -19.07
CA LEU A 33 -16.43 4.20 -17.81
C LEU A 33 -15.28 5.20 -17.72
N ASP A 34 -14.58 5.41 -18.84
CA ASP A 34 -13.49 6.38 -18.97
C ASP A 34 -13.35 6.83 -20.42
N SER A 35 -12.76 7.99 -20.64
CA SER A 35 -12.51 8.49 -22.00
C SER A 35 -11.29 9.39 -22.08
N VAL A 36 -10.62 9.37 -23.24
CA VAL A 36 -9.47 10.22 -23.54
C VAL A 36 -9.55 10.72 -24.98
N VAL A 37 -9.02 11.92 -25.25
CA VAL A 37 -9.00 12.52 -26.59
C VAL A 37 -7.56 12.61 -27.09
N HIS A 38 -7.33 12.22 -28.34
CA HIS A 38 -6.04 12.40 -29.03
C HIS A 38 -6.28 12.78 -30.49
N GLN A 39 -5.71 13.91 -30.92
CA GLN A 39 -5.78 14.40 -32.30
C GLN A 39 -7.22 14.44 -32.88
N GLY A 40 -8.20 14.95 -32.11
CA GLY A 40 -9.61 15.05 -32.54
C GLY A 40 -10.40 13.73 -32.50
N VAL A 41 -9.77 12.63 -32.08
CA VAL A 41 -10.41 11.33 -31.90
C VAL A 41 -10.59 11.06 -30.41
N THR A 42 -11.81 10.72 -30.01
CA THR A 42 -12.16 10.34 -28.63
C THR A 42 -12.21 8.83 -28.50
N TYR A 43 -11.47 8.27 -27.54
CA TYR A 43 -11.52 6.87 -27.16
C TYR A 43 -12.36 6.75 -25.89
N ALA A 44 -13.39 5.92 -25.91
CA ALA A 44 -14.31 5.74 -24.79
C ALA A 44 -14.38 4.26 -24.37
N ALA A 45 -13.98 3.96 -23.13
CA ALA A 45 -14.12 2.63 -22.55
C ALA A 45 -15.58 2.37 -22.19
N LEU A 46 -16.20 1.36 -22.80
CA LEU A 46 -17.63 1.09 -22.63
C LEU A 46 -17.88 0.16 -21.44
N ALA A 47 -18.94 0.40 -20.67
CA ALA A 47 -19.33 -0.46 -19.55
C ALA A 47 -19.71 -1.88 -19.98
N ARG A 48 -20.17 -2.04 -21.23
CA ARG A 48 -20.49 -3.34 -21.86
C ARG A 48 -19.27 -4.06 -22.45
N GLY A 49 -18.08 -3.44 -22.38
CA GLY A 49 -16.83 -3.95 -22.94
C GLY A 49 -16.45 -3.30 -24.27
N GLY A 50 -15.16 -3.37 -24.59
CA GLY A 50 -14.51 -2.72 -25.72
C GLY A 50 -14.20 -1.24 -25.49
N ILE A 51 -13.48 -0.68 -26.46
CA ILE A 51 -13.20 0.75 -26.57
C ILE A 51 -13.86 1.25 -27.86
N ALA A 52 -14.70 2.27 -27.75
CA ALA A 52 -15.26 2.96 -28.90
C ALA A 52 -14.33 4.10 -29.34
N VAL A 53 -14.05 4.17 -30.64
CA VAL A 53 -13.29 5.24 -31.27
C VAL A 53 -14.30 6.19 -31.93
N LEU A 54 -14.36 7.43 -31.47
CA LEU A 54 -15.41 8.39 -31.77
C LEU A 54 -14.82 9.68 -32.35
N LYS A 55 -15.52 10.29 -33.30
CA LYS A 55 -15.31 11.70 -33.70
C LYS A 55 -16.45 12.54 -33.11
N VAL A 56 -16.09 13.51 -32.27
CA VAL A 56 -17.05 14.33 -31.51
C VAL A 56 -17.08 15.78 -31.99
N ASP A 57 -16.19 16.16 -32.93
CA ASP A 57 -15.98 17.55 -33.38
C ASP A 57 -17.05 18.07 -34.38
N GLY A 58 -18.27 17.51 -34.37
CA GLY A 58 -19.36 17.88 -35.27
C GLY A 58 -20.74 17.89 -34.58
N ALA A 59 -21.77 18.37 -35.29
CA ALA A 59 -23.14 18.43 -34.77
C ALA A 59 -23.73 17.05 -34.43
N THR A 60 -23.21 16.00 -35.06
CA THR A 60 -23.56 14.60 -34.79
C THR A 60 -22.29 13.78 -34.51
N PRO A 61 -22.20 13.11 -33.35
CA PRO A 61 -21.07 12.24 -33.04
C PRO A 61 -21.05 11.06 -34.02
N GLN A 62 -19.85 10.62 -34.42
CA GLN A 62 -19.68 9.49 -35.32
C GLN A 62 -18.88 8.37 -34.64
N LEU A 63 -19.39 7.14 -34.68
CA LEU A 63 -18.63 5.95 -34.34
C LEU A 63 -17.72 5.60 -35.50
N VAL A 64 -16.40 5.73 -35.30
CA VAL A 64 -15.40 5.32 -36.29
C VAL A 64 -15.27 3.81 -36.29
N ARG A 65 -15.04 3.22 -35.10
CA ARG A 65 -14.94 1.77 -34.90
C ARG A 65 -15.02 1.38 -33.43
N ARG A 66 -15.08 0.08 -33.18
CA ARG A 66 -14.86 -0.54 -31.88
C ARG A 66 -13.61 -1.43 -31.93
N ILE A 67 -12.90 -1.50 -30.81
CA ILE A 67 -11.73 -2.37 -30.63
C ILE A 67 -11.85 -3.16 -29.32
N GLU A 68 -11.24 -4.35 -29.31
CA GLU A 68 -11.24 -5.27 -28.15
C GLU A 68 -12.63 -5.55 -27.57
N GLU A 69 -13.62 -5.78 -28.45
CA GLU A 69 -14.97 -6.14 -28.04
C GLU A 69 -14.94 -7.40 -27.15
N GLY A 70 -15.58 -7.32 -25.98
CA GLY A 70 -15.59 -8.40 -24.98
C GLY A 70 -14.63 -8.21 -23.80
N ARG A 71 -13.65 -7.30 -23.89
CA ARG A 71 -12.79 -6.92 -22.74
C ARG A 71 -13.35 -5.71 -22.02
N ARG A 72 -13.23 -5.64 -20.70
CA ARG A 72 -13.76 -4.51 -19.92
C ARG A 72 -12.64 -3.60 -19.42
N PHE A 73 -12.44 -2.47 -20.09
CA PHE A 73 -11.45 -1.47 -19.71
C PHE A 73 -12.02 -0.48 -18.69
N VAL A 74 -11.22 -0.14 -17.69
CA VAL A 74 -11.59 0.78 -16.59
C VAL A 74 -10.81 2.09 -16.64
N ARG A 75 -9.68 2.12 -17.37
CA ARG A 75 -8.84 3.31 -17.51
C ARG A 75 -8.24 3.39 -18.90
N LEU A 76 -8.25 4.59 -19.49
CA LEU A 76 -7.56 4.92 -20.73
C LEU A 76 -6.55 6.04 -20.48
N VAL A 77 -5.33 5.89 -21.00
CA VAL A 77 -4.27 6.89 -20.88
C VAL A 77 -3.56 7.00 -22.21
N VAL A 78 -3.35 8.23 -22.70
CA VAL A 78 -2.54 8.47 -23.90
C VAL A 78 -1.13 8.85 -23.47
N VAL A 79 -0.13 8.16 -24.03
CA VAL A 79 1.29 8.42 -23.81
C VAL A 79 1.94 8.58 -25.19
N GLY A 80 2.28 9.81 -25.56
CA GLY A 80 2.87 10.10 -26.88
C GLY A 80 1.94 9.72 -28.04
N GLN A 81 2.33 8.69 -28.79
CA GLN A 81 1.56 8.11 -29.90
C GLN A 81 0.99 6.74 -29.54
N SER A 82 0.77 6.47 -28.25
CA SER A 82 0.20 5.21 -27.77
C SER A 82 -1.00 5.44 -26.86
N LEU A 83 -1.99 4.56 -26.97
CA LEU A 83 -3.10 4.44 -26.04
C LEU A 83 -2.84 3.24 -25.13
N LEU A 84 -2.74 3.50 -23.84
CA LEU A 84 -2.72 2.48 -22.80
C LEU A 84 -4.15 2.27 -22.29
N ALA A 85 -4.62 1.03 -22.32
CA ALA A 85 -5.92 0.64 -21.80
C ALA A 85 -5.74 -0.39 -20.68
N VAL A 86 -6.26 -0.08 -19.48
CA VAL A 86 -6.18 -0.96 -18.31
C VAL A 86 -7.50 -1.70 -18.18
N GLU A 87 -7.44 -3.04 -18.26
CA GLU A 87 -8.58 -3.92 -18.05
C GLU A 87 -8.96 -3.96 -16.55
N GLN A 88 -10.22 -4.26 -16.22
CA GLN A 88 -10.68 -4.45 -14.85
C GLN A 88 -9.87 -5.51 -14.06
N ARG A 89 -9.21 -6.43 -14.76
CA ARG A 89 -8.31 -7.45 -14.19
C ARG A 89 -6.86 -6.97 -14.03
N GLU A 90 -6.61 -5.68 -14.19
CA GLU A 90 -5.31 -5.02 -14.10
C GLU A 90 -4.28 -5.43 -15.18
N GLU A 91 -4.74 -6.07 -16.26
CA GLU A 91 -3.92 -6.26 -17.46
C GLU A 91 -3.90 -4.95 -18.26
N ALA A 92 -2.70 -4.50 -18.61
CA ALA A 92 -2.51 -3.31 -19.44
C ALA A 92 -2.30 -3.72 -20.91
N HIS A 93 -2.99 -3.04 -21.80
CA HIS A 93 -2.88 -3.21 -23.24
C HIS A 93 -2.37 -1.91 -23.84
N ALA A 94 -1.47 -2.01 -24.81
CA ALA A 94 -0.99 -0.88 -25.58
C ALA A 94 -1.55 -0.94 -27.00
N PHE A 95 -1.92 0.23 -27.52
CA PHE A 95 -2.27 0.41 -28.92
C PHE A 95 -1.45 1.56 -29.48
N SER A 96 -0.85 1.38 -30.66
CA SER A 96 -0.27 2.47 -31.43
C SER A 96 -1.37 3.35 -32.00
N LEU A 97 -1.22 4.66 -31.81
CA LEU A 97 -2.07 5.74 -32.35
C LEU A 97 -1.42 6.42 -33.56
N ALA A 98 -0.45 5.78 -34.22
CA ALA A 98 0.14 6.30 -35.46
C ALA A 98 -0.94 6.59 -36.55
N THR A 99 -2.07 5.89 -36.49
CA THR A 99 -3.31 6.26 -37.18
C THR A 99 -4.43 6.30 -36.13
N PRO A 100 -4.77 7.47 -35.56
CA PRO A 100 -5.68 7.57 -34.41
C PRO A 100 -7.05 6.90 -34.61
N GLU A 101 -7.57 6.95 -35.83
CA GLU A 101 -8.85 6.32 -36.18
C GLU A 101 -8.78 4.79 -36.25
N GLN A 102 -7.58 4.23 -36.35
CA GLN A 102 -7.31 2.80 -36.45
C GLN A 102 -6.19 2.38 -35.48
N PRO A 103 -6.44 2.40 -34.16
CA PRO A 103 -5.47 1.92 -33.19
C PRO A 103 -5.09 0.47 -33.49
N GLN A 104 -3.79 0.18 -33.51
CA GLN A 104 -3.27 -1.17 -33.72
C GLN A 104 -2.62 -1.68 -32.44
N PRO A 105 -2.80 -2.97 -32.06
CA PRO A 105 -2.13 -3.53 -30.89
C PRO A 105 -0.62 -3.30 -30.95
N ASP A 106 -0.04 -2.84 -29.84
CA ASP A 106 1.38 -2.61 -29.67
C ASP A 106 1.86 -3.27 -28.37
N SER A 107 3.17 -3.40 -28.20
CA SER A 107 3.77 -3.87 -26.96
C SER A 107 3.79 -2.75 -25.90
N LEU A 108 3.58 -3.11 -24.63
CA LEU A 108 3.72 -2.17 -23.52
C LEU A 108 5.13 -1.56 -23.46
N ALA A 109 6.16 -2.34 -23.81
CA ALA A 109 7.54 -1.88 -23.86
C ALA A 109 7.75 -0.77 -24.91
N SER A 110 7.17 -0.91 -26.11
CA SER A 110 7.17 0.12 -27.15
C SER A 110 6.43 1.39 -26.69
N ALA A 111 5.21 1.22 -26.15
CA ALA A 111 4.39 2.35 -25.70
C ALA A 111 5.06 3.15 -24.57
N LEU A 112 5.65 2.47 -23.58
CA LEU A 112 6.35 3.11 -22.47
C LEU A 112 7.76 3.59 -22.86
N GLY A 113 8.40 2.93 -23.83
CA GLY A 113 9.69 3.32 -24.39
C GLY A 113 9.61 4.62 -25.19
N SER A 114 8.51 4.88 -25.89
CA SER A 114 8.30 6.12 -26.65
C SER A 114 8.23 7.41 -25.79
N ALA A 115 8.06 7.28 -24.47
CA ALA A 115 8.16 8.40 -23.53
C ALA A 115 9.62 8.80 -23.22
N ARG A 116 10.59 7.96 -23.59
CA ARG A 116 12.02 8.15 -23.41
C ARG A 116 12.70 7.91 -24.77
N ASP A 117 12.78 8.95 -25.59
CA ASP A 117 14.01 9.34 -26.29
C ASP A 117 13.74 10.08 -27.61
N LEU A 118 14.27 11.30 -27.63
CA LEU A 118 14.90 11.86 -28.81
C LEU A 118 15.88 10.84 -29.40
N THR A 119 15.56 10.37 -30.62
CA THR A 119 16.46 9.80 -31.64
C THR A 119 17.73 9.08 -31.18
N VAL A 120 17.70 7.75 -31.26
CA VAL A 120 18.81 6.98 -31.85
C VAL A 120 18.23 5.99 -32.85
N VAL A 121 18.48 6.26 -34.14
CA VAL A 121 18.23 5.31 -35.22
C VAL A 121 19.29 4.21 -35.13
N THR A 122 18.89 2.98 -34.81
CA THR A 122 19.67 1.80 -35.18
C THR A 122 18.72 0.76 -35.77
N GLN A 123 18.78 0.62 -37.09
CA GLN A 123 18.00 -0.36 -37.85
C GLN A 123 18.65 -1.74 -37.63
N ALA A 124 17.93 -2.66 -36.98
CA ALA A 124 18.37 -4.05 -36.83
C ALA A 124 17.85 -4.92 -37.99
N PRO A 125 18.59 -5.96 -38.44
CA PRO A 125 18.20 -6.81 -39.57
C PRO A 125 16.99 -7.71 -39.24
N PRO A 126 16.27 -8.22 -40.26
CA PRO A 126 15.10 -9.08 -40.06
C PRO A 126 15.48 -10.39 -39.35
N VAL A 127 14.82 -10.66 -38.22
CA VAL A 127 14.96 -11.91 -37.47
C VAL A 127 14.18 -13.03 -38.20
N PRO A 128 14.78 -14.20 -38.46
CA PRO A 128 14.07 -15.37 -38.98
C PRO A 128 12.95 -15.80 -38.03
N GLN A 129 11.75 -16.03 -38.57
CA GLN A 129 10.61 -16.56 -37.82
C GLN A 129 10.99 -17.90 -37.17
N ALA A 130 10.96 -17.94 -35.84
CA ALA A 130 11.05 -19.19 -35.09
C ALA A 130 9.78 -20.04 -35.36
N PRO A 131 9.91 -21.36 -35.55
CA PRO A 131 8.77 -22.25 -35.73
C PRO A 131 7.86 -22.23 -34.47
N PRO A 132 6.56 -22.51 -34.63
CA PRO A 132 5.59 -22.52 -33.53
C PRO A 132 6.03 -23.49 -32.42
N PRO A 133 5.82 -23.15 -31.14
CA PRO A 133 6.19 -24.00 -30.02
C PRO A 133 5.51 -25.37 -30.17
N THR A 134 6.34 -26.40 -30.25
CA THR A 134 5.91 -27.79 -30.24
C THR A 134 5.18 -28.05 -28.92
N ALA A 135 3.95 -28.54 -28.99
CA ALA A 135 3.17 -28.89 -27.81
C ALA A 135 3.98 -29.84 -26.91
N VAL A 136 4.28 -29.39 -25.70
CA VAL A 136 5.03 -30.16 -24.70
C VAL A 136 4.20 -31.41 -24.35
N PRO A 137 4.77 -32.63 -24.44
CA PRO A 137 4.06 -33.84 -24.08
C PRO A 137 3.74 -33.87 -22.57
N SER A 138 2.52 -34.28 -22.27
CA SER A 138 2.09 -35.03 -21.08
C SER A 138 2.92 -34.86 -19.79
N SER A 139 2.73 -33.72 -19.12
CA SER A 139 2.77 -33.54 -17.67
C SER A 139 3.63 -34.52 -16.84
N THR A 140 4.95 -34.38 -16.86
CA THR A 140 5.77 -34.99 -15.79
C THR A 140 5.27 -34.44 -14.45
N ARG A 141 4.62 -35.31 -13.67
CA ARG A 141 4.12 -34.95 -12.33
C ARG A 141 5.28 -35.11 -11.36
N VAL A 142 5.66 -34.02 -10.72
CA VAL A 142 6.63 -34.00 -9.63
C VAL A 142 5.93 -33.68 -8.32
N THR A 143 6.63 -33.90 -7.21
CA THR A 143 6.11 -33.61 -5.87
C THR A 143 7.02 -32.64 -5.15
N VAL A 144 6.46 -31.85 -4.26
CA VAL A 144 7.24 -30.95 -3.39
C VAL A 144 7.83 -31.78 -2.26
N THR A 145 9.16 -31.81 -2.16
CA THR A 145 9.90 -32.61 -1.17
C THR A 145 10.36 -31.79 0.02
N ALA A 146 10.64 -30.50 -0.17
CA ALA A 146 11.02 -29.58 0.89
C ALA A 146 10.55 -28.16 0.58
N VAL A 147 10.25 -27.39 1.63
CA VAL A 147 9.95 -25.96 1.54
C VAL A 147 10.74 -25.26 2.64
N ASP A 148 11.68 -24.41 2.26
CA ASP A 148 12.53 -23.67 3.19
C ASP A 148 12.70 -22.21 2.75
N ASN A 149 12.34 -21.27 3.63
CA ASN A 149 12.49 -19.83 3.42
C ASN A 149 12.00 -19.28 2.06
N GLY A 150 10.94 -19.88 1.50
CA GLY A 150 10.39 -19.49 0.20
C GLY A 150 10.93 -20.28 -0.99
N ASP A 151 11.95 -21.12 -0.79
CA ASP A 151 12.45 -22.04 -1.78
C ASP A 151 11.72 -23.39 -1.67
N VAL A 152 11.30 -23.91 -2.81
CA VAL A 152 10.50 -25.13 -2.96
C VAL A 152 11.34 -26.14 -3.72
N THR A 153 11.71 -27.23 -3.06
CA THR A 153 12.43 -28.34 -3.70
C THR A 153 11.43 -29.31 -4.29
N LEU A 154 11.63 -29.67 -5.56
CA LEU A 154 10.81 -30.59 -6.33
C LEU A 154 11.54 -31.92 -6.51
N SER A 155 10.79 -33.02 -6.50
CA SER A 155 11.29 -34.41 -6.64
C SER A 155 11.81 -34.78 -8.03
N GLY A 156 11.92 -33.81 -8.95
CA GLY A 156 12.43 -34.00 -10.30
C GLY A 156 13.30 -32.83 -10.70
N GLY A 157 14.24 -33.08 -11.61
CA GLY A 157 15.18 -32.07 -12.11
C GLY A 157 15.23 -32.05 -13.63
N ALA A 158 16.42 -31.87 -14.19
CA ALA A 158 16.66 -31.85 -15.63
C ALA A 158 16.10 -33.10 -16.34
N ARG A 159 16.22 -34.29 -15.73
CA ARG A 159 15.65 -35.54 -16.29
C ARG A 159 14.12 -35.53 -16.37
N ALA A 160 13.47 -34.77 -15.50
CA ALA A 160 12.03 -34.58 -15.47
C ALA A 160 11.55 -33.43 -16.38
N GLY A 161 12.45 -32.77 -17.10
CA GLY A 161 12.15 -31.60 -17.93
C GLY A 161 12.08 -30.28 -17.15
N LEU A 162 12.56 -30.27 -15.89
CA LEU A 162 12.60 -29.07 -15.07
C LEU A 162 13.94 -28.36 -15.26
N GLY A 163 14.04 -27.49 -16.26
CA GLY A 163 15.19 -26.62 -16.47
C GLY A 163 15.08 -25.32 -15.69
N GLU A 164 16.18 -24.56 -15.61
CA GLU A 164 16.10 -23.18 -15.12
C GLU A 164 15.15 -22.35 -15.99
N GLY A 165 14.26 -21.59 -15.35
CA GLY A 165 13.24 -20.81 -16.03
C GLY A 165 11.96 -21.57 -16.39
N THR A 166 11.96 -22.90 -16.31
CA THR A 166 10.74 -23.71 -16.45
C THR A 166 9.73 -23.29 -15.39
N ARG A 167 8.45 -23.27 -15.75
CA ARG A 167 7.37 -22.97 -14.83
C ARG A 167 6.64 -24.24 -14.44
N VAL A 168 6.30 -24.32 -13.16
CA VAL A 168 5.56 -25.45 -12.60
C VAL A 168 4.30 -24.93 -11.92
N ARG A 169 3.17 -25.53 -12.26
CA ARG A 169 1.90 -25.33 -11.59
C ARG A 169 1.79 -26.32 -10.45
N VAL A 170 1.80 -25.79 -9.23
CA VAL A 170 1.61 -26.54 -8.00
C VAL A 170 0.14 -26.47 -7.63
N ARG A 171 -0.49 -27.63 -7.44
CA ARG A 171 -1.82 -27.72 -6.84
C ARG A 171 -1.65 -27.96 -5.35
N THR A 172 -1.99 -26.94 -4.56
CA THR A 172 -1.92 -27.01 -3.10
C THR A 172 -3.03 -27.90 -2.53
N GLN A 173 -2.82 -28.43 -1.33
CA GLN A 173 -3.85 -29.17 -0.56
C GLN A 173 -5.17 -28.41 -0.43
N ASP A 174 -5.12 -27.07 -0.35
CA ASP A 174 -6.29 -26.20 -0.22
C ASP A 174 -6.95 -25.92 -1.60
N SER A 175 -6.61 -26.71 -2.63
CA SER A 175 -7.08 -26.61 -4.01
C SER A 175 -6.77 -25.29 -4.73
N ARG A 176 -5.80 -24.51 -4.21
CA ARG A 176 -5.25 -23.34 -4.91
C ARG A 176 -4.17 -23.76 -5.89
N GLU A 177 -4.04 -23.03 -6.99
CA GLU A 177 -2.99 -23.24 -7.98
C GLU A 177 -1.96 -22.11 -7.89
N VAL A 178 -0.69 -22.48 -7.73
CA VAL A 178 0.44 -21.54 -7.68
C VAL A 178 1.38 -21.90 -8.82
N VAL A 179 1.80 -20.92 -9.62
CA VAL A 179 2.76 -21.13 -10.71
C VAL A 179 4.11 -20.56 -10.32
N LEU A 180 5.05 -21.47 -10.05
CA LEU A 180 6.41 -21.14 -9.62
C LEU A 180 7.37 -21.18 -10.81
N LYS A 181 8.43 -20.37 -10.73
CA LYS A 181 9.56 -20.43 -11.67
C LYS A 181 10.71 -21.21 -11.04
N VAL A 182 11.23 -22.19 -11.76
CA VAL A 182 12.45 -22.92 -11.39
C VAL A 182 13.65 -21.98 -11.52
N ILE A 183 14.46 -21.90 -10.47
CA ILE A 183 15.65 -21.04 -10.38
C ILE A 183 16.95 -21.84 -10.36
N GLU A 184 16.89 -23.11 -9.97
CA GLU A 184 18.03 -24.02 -9.99
C GLU A 184 17.52 -25.40 -10.40
N SER A 185 18.27 -26.09 -11.24
CA SER A 185 17.96 -27.46 -11.65
C SER A 185 19.19 -28.35 -11.50
N ARG A 186 18.99 -29.54 -10.97
CA ARG A 186 19.95 -30.64 -10.86
C ARG A 186 19.41 -31.84 -11.63
N GLU A 187 20.10 -32.97 -11.66
CA GLU A 187 19.61 -34.14 -12.41
C GLU A 187 18.23 -34.63 -11.93
N ASP A 188 18.09 -34.84 -10.62
CA ASP A 188 16.92 -35.47 -10.01
C ASP A 188 16.11 -34.53 -9.09
N SER A 189 16.50 -33.26 -8.99
CA SER A 189 15.80 -32.26 -8.18
C SER A 189 15.85 -30.87 -8.81
N ALA A 190 14.86 -30.04 -8.54
CA ALA A 190 14.85 -28.64 -8.94
C ALA A 190 14.37 -27.76 -7.79
N ILE A 191 14.87 -26.54 -7.73
CA ILE A 191 14.45 -25.52 -6.76
C ILE A 191 13.64 -24.47 -7.53
N ALA A 192 12.41 -24.25 -7.06
CA ALA A 192 11.55 -23.16 -7.51
C ALA A 192 11.34 -22.15 -6.37
N ARG A 193 11.07 -20.90 -6.69
CA ARG A 193 10.90 -19.84 -5.69
C ARG A 193 9.46 -19.37 -5.60
N LEU A 194 8.95 -19.28 -4.36
CA LEU A 194 7.66 -18.70 -4.05
C LEU A 194 7.67 -17.19 -4.22
N GLY A 195 6.59 -16.68 -4.81
CA GLY A 195 6.24 -15.28 -4.77
C GLY A 195 5.79 -14.82 -3.39
N ARG A 196 5.67 -13.50 -3.23
CA ARG A 196 5.14 -12.90 -2.01
C ARG A 196 3.67 -13.30 -1.83
N GLY A 197 3.31 -13.72 -0.63
CA GLY A 197 1.97 -14.21 -0.28
C GLY A 197 1.65 -15.62 -0.79
N GLU A 198 2.58 -16.30 -1.47
CA GLU A 198 2.40 -17.68 -1.94
C GLU A 198 2.86 -18.70 -0.90
N ASN A 199 2.23 -19.87 -0.87
CA ASN A 199 2.56 -20.97 0.03
C ASN A 199 2.27 -22.29 -0.66
N VAL A 200 3.15 -23.24 -0.38
CA VAL A 200 3.16 -24.60 -0.89
C VAL A 200 3.62 -25.47 0.27
N ARG A 201 3.08 -26.68 0.38
CA ARG A 201 3.44 -27.64 1.43
C ARG A 201 4.18 -28.83 0.84
N VAL A 202 4.98 -29.48 1.68
CA VAL A 202 5.56 -30.78 1.34
C VAL A 202 4.44 -31.77 1.03
N GLY A 203 4.59 -32.50 -0.08
CA GLY A 203 3.59 -33.42 -0.61
C GLY A 203 2.64 -32.82 -1.65
N ASP A 204 2.65 -31.50 -1.87
CA ASP A 204 1.89 -30.90 -2.97
C ASP A 204 2.41 -31.41 -4.32
N THR A 205 1.49 -31.60 -5.28
CA THR A 205 1.84 -32.08 -6.62
C THR A 205 2.04 -30.90 -7.55
N ALA A 206 3.07 -30.98 -8.39
CA ALA A 206 3.38 -29.95 -9.37
C ALA A 206 3.53 -30.53 -10.78
N VAL A 207 3.20 -29.71 -11.76
CA VAL A 207 3.16 -30.09 -13.17
C VAL A 207 3.77 -28.98 -14.00
N VAL A 208 4.59 -29.32 -15.00
CA VAL A 208 5.14 -28.32 -15.95
C VAL A 208 4.00 -27.58 -16.64
N THR A 209 4.14 -26.27 -16.79
CA THR A 209 3.12 -25.42 -17.39
C THR A 209 3.72 -24.25 -18.16
N ASP A 210 3.00 -23.78 -19.17
CA ASP A 210 3.31 -22.52 -19.87
C ASP A 210 2.59 -21.31 -19.26
N ALA A 211 1.72 -21.54 -18.27
CA ALA A 211 1.00 -20.48 -17.58
C ALA A 211 1.98 -19.44 -16.99
N PRO A 212 1.61 -18.16 -16.93
CA PRO A 212 2.44 -17.15 -16.29
C PRO A 212 2.62 -17.45 -14.80
N ALA A 213 3.74 -17.01 -14.22
CA ALA A 213 3.96 -17.11 -12.79
C ALA A 213 2.88 -16.35 -12.02
N THR A 214 2.37 -16.94 -10.94
CA THR A 214 1.33 -16.33 -10.11
C THR A 214 1.86 -15.23 -9.21
N ALA A 215 3.18 -15.18 -9.02
CA ALA A 215 3.85 -14.25 -8.12
C ALA A 215 3.52 -12.78 -8.49
N ARG A 216 2.88 -12.08 -7.55
CA ARG A 216 2.56 -10.65 -7.66
C ARG A 216 3.30 -9.87 -6.59
N LEU A 217 3.91 -8.77 -6.99
CA LEU A 217 4.69 -7.93 -6.08
C LEU A 217 3.84 -6.82 -5.45
N PHE A 218 3.10 -6.05 -6.27
CA PHE A 218 2.29 -4.92 -5.83
C PHE A 218 1.02 -5.33 -5.08
N PHE A 219 0.41 -6.43 -5.52
CA PHE A 219 -0.82 -6.95 -4.97
C PHE A 219 -0.70 -8.47 -4.78
N PRO A 220 0.16 -8.91 -3.83
CA PRO A 220 0.37 -10.32 -3.56
C PRO A 220 -0.94 -10.98 -3.16
N GLU A 221 -1.08 -12.25 -3.52
CA GLU A 221 -2.28 -13.01 -3.19
C GLU A 221 -2.43 -13.13 -1.65
N PRO A 222 -3.65 -13.06 -1.09
CA PRO A 222 -3.82 -12.93 0.34
C PRO A 222 -3.48 -14.25 1.05
N GLN A 223 -2.32 -14.30 1.68
CA GLN A 223 -2.11 -15.10 2.88
C GLN A 223 -2.08 -14.19 4.07
N VAL A 224 -3.27 -13.77 4.45
CA VAL A 224 -3.38 -12.82 5.53
C VAL A 224 -3.14 -13.56 6.85
N PRO A 225 -2.08 -13.20 7.61
CA PRO A 225 -1.75 -13.91 8.83
C PRO A 225 -2.89 -13.76 9.84
N ARG A 226 -3.20 -14.87 10.54
CA ARG A 226 -4.20 -14.89 11.62
C ARG A 226 -3.81 -13.99 12.77
N LEU A 227 -2.52 -13.94 13.08
CA LEU A 227 -1.95 -13.10 14.11
C LEU A 227 -0.73 -12.40 13.54
N ARG A 228 -0.59 -11.11 13.81
CA ARG A 228 0.66 -10.37 13.67
C ARG A 228 0.94 -9.60 14.94
N TYR A 229 2.20 -9.45 15.27
CA TYR A 229 2.63 -8.53 16.30
C TYR A 229 4.04 -8.05 16.00
N GLY A 230 4.38 -6.89 16.52
CA GLY A 230 5.68 -6.30 16.27
C GLY A 230 5.90 -5.03 17.05
N PHE A 231 7.11 -4.49 16.92
CA PHE A 231 7.48 -3.20 17.47
C PHE A 231 8.42 -2.46 16.53
N HIS A 232 8.48 -1.13 16.71
CA HIS A 232 9.41 -0.26 16.03
C HIS A 232 10.02 0.73 17.01
N ALA A 233 11.33 0.68 17.20
CA ALA A 233 12.08 1.50 18.14
C ALA A 233 12.92 2.54 17.38
N ARG A 234 12.76 3.82 17.75
CA ARG A 234 13.44 4.97 17.15
C ARG A 234 14.27 5.70 18.21
N PRO A 235 15.46 5.20 18.57
CA PRO A 235 16.40 5.99 19.36
C PRO A 235 16.82 7.24 18.57
N PHE A 236 16.91 8.37 19.26
CA PHE A 236 17.31 9.64 18.65
C PHE A 236 18.22 10.45 19.59
N LEU A 237 19.04 11.32 18.99
CA LEU A 237 19.91 12.24 19.69
C LEU A 237 19.34 13.65 19.57
N ALA A 238 19.09 14.33 20.69
CA ALA A 238 18.53 15.67 20.69
C ALA A 238 19.66 16.71 20.61
N LEU A 239 20.06 17.04 19.39
CA LEU A 239 21.25 17.88 19.14
C LEU A 239 21.06 19.33 19.59
N ASP A 240 19.81 19.80 19.58
CA ASP A 240 19.46 21.18 19.94
C ASP A 240 19.01 21.34 21.39
N ALA A 241 19.07 20.26 22.18
CA ALA A 241 18.59 20.29 23.55
C ALA A 241 19.45 21.19 24.44
N LYS A 242 18.78 21.95 25.30
CA LYS A 242 19.42 22.80 26.32
C LYS A 242 18.99 22.35 27.70
N THR A 243 19.83 22.64 28.68
CA THR A 243 19.48 22.54 30.11
C THR A 243 18.67 23.76 30.52
N ALA A 244 17.99 23.72 31.67
CA ALA A 244 17.32 24.89 32.24
C ALA A 244 18.25 26.12 32.44
N SER A 245 19.57 25.89 32.48
CA SER A 245 20.60 26.93 32.56
C SER A 245 21.12 27.42 31.19
N GLY A 246 20.52 26.97 30.08
CA GLY A 246 20.86 27.37 28.71
C GLY A 246 22.04 26.64 28.06
N HIS A 247 22.75 25.78 28.79
CA HIS A 247 23.86 24.98 28.25
C HIS A 247 23.36 23.82 27.39
N SER A 248 24.14 23.40 26.38
CA SER A 248 23.83 22.20 25.58
C SER A 248 23.66 20.97 26.49
N ALA A 249 22.48 20.38 26.43
CA ALA A 249 22.19 19.10 27.06
C ALA A 249 22.53 17.99 26.07
N ARG A 250 23.33 17.01 26.48
CA ARG A 250 23.50 15.76 25.72
C ARG A 250 22.26 14.89 25.88
N ALA A 251 21.13 15.41 25.44
CA ALA A 251 19.84 14.76 25.57
C ALA A 251 19.59 13.83 24.38
N GLY A 252 18.65 12.92 24.57
CA GLY A 252 18.20 12.00 23.55
C GLY A 252 16.92 11.34 24.00
N GLY A 253 16.49 10.33 23.26
CA GLY A 253 15.30 9.61 23.65
C GLY A 253 15.00 8.43 22.75
N LEU A 254 13.81 7.90 22.96
CA LEU A 254 13.28 6.77 22.24
C LEU A 254 11.81 7.03 21.91
N LEU A 255 11.41 6.90 20.65
CA LEU A 255 10.00 6.65 20.31
C LEU A 255 9.80 5.15 20.07
N LEU A 256 8.79 4.57 20.70
CA LEU A 256 8.44 3.15 20.58
C LEU A 256 7.01 2.98 20.06
N ASP A 257 6.86 2.22 18.98
CA ASP A 257 5.58 1.68 18.55
C ASP A 257 5.52 0.21 18.90
N ALA A 258 4.33 -0.30 19.22
CA ALA A 258 4.08 -1.72 19.30
C ALA A 258 2.67 -2.01 18.81
N PHE A 259 2.45 -3.16 18.18
CA PHE A 259 1.13 -3.56 17.74
C PHE A 259 0.91 -5.06 17.87
N ILE A 260 -0.37 -5.42 17.96
CA ILE A 260 -0.88 -6.76 17.78
C ILE A 260 -2.14 -6.66 16.93
N ALA A 261 -2.29 -7.52 15.93
CA ALA A 261 -3.51 -7.61 15.14
C ALA A 261 -3.89 -9.07 14.90
N TRP A 262 -5.16 -9.38 15.14
CA TRP A 262 -5.72 -10.72 15.10
C TRP A 262 -6.92 -10.78 14.16
N ARG A 263 -7.02 -11.86 13.39
CA ARG A 263 -8.15 -12.18 12.50
C ARG A 263 -8.90 -13.40 13.01
N PRO A 264 -10.15 -13.24 13.47
CA PRO A 264 -10.96 -14.36 13.92
C PRO A 264 -11.49 -15.17 12.73
N GLY A 265 -10.91 -16.35 12.52
CA GLY A 265 -11.33 -17.28 11.47
C GLY A 265 -11.16 -16.71 10.07
N ASP A 266 -12.16 -16.91 9.22
CA ASP A 266 -12.18 -16.45 7.82
C ASP A 266 -13.03 -15.17 7.63
N LEU A 267 -13.42 -14.52 8.74
CA LEU A 267 -14.17 -13.28 8.69
C LEU A 267 -13.28 -12.14 8.13
N PRO A 268 -13.84 -11.21 7.34
CA PRO A 268 -13.13 -10.02 6.87
C PRO A 268 -13.00 -8.97 7.99
N LEU A 269 -12.59 -9.40 9.18
CA LEU A 269 -12.49 -8.62 10.41
C LEU A 269 -11.06 -8.71 10.96
N VAL A 270 -10.52 -7.58 11.40
CA VAL A 270 -9.27 -7.48 12.15
C VAL A 270 -9.56 -6.80 13.48
N LEU A 271 -9.12 -7.42 14.57
CA LEU A 271 -9.05 -6.79 15.88
C LEU A 271 -7.59 -6.42 16.14
N SER A 272 -7.32 -5.16 16.43
CA SER A 272 -5.96 -4.69 16.70
C SER A 272 -5.87 -3.94 18.02
N ALA A 273 -4.68 -3.98 18.61
CA ALA A 273 -4.28 -3.09 19.68
C ALA A 273 -2.90 -2.52 19.36
N GLN A 274 -2.71 -1.22 19.60
CA GLN A 274 -1.53 -0.51 19.17
C GLN A 274 -1.10 0.54 20.20
N LEU A 275 0.21 0.69 20.35
CA LEU A 275 0.89 1.82 20.97
C LEU A 275 1.42 2.71 19.84
N GLU A 276 0.93 3.94 19.75
CA GLU A 276 1.27 4.92 18.71
C GLU A 276 2.01 6.11 19.30
N PRO A 277 3.14 6.50 18.69
CA PRO A 277 4.42 6.27 19.33
C PRO A 277 4.46 6.74 20.78
N VAL A 278 5.00 5.91 21.68
CA VAL A 278 5.28 6.29 23.05
C VAL A 278 6.72 6.81 23.14
N GLY A 279 6.87 8.06 23.56
CA GLY A 279 8.16 8.71 23.67
C GLY A 279 8.76 8.66 25.06
N PHE A 280 10.08 8.60 25.12
CA PHE A 280 10.86 8.65 26.35
C PHE A 280 12.01 9.63 26.16
N GLY A 281 11.97 10.77 26.83
CA GLY A 281 13.06 11.75 26.84
C GLY A 281 14.09 11.47 27.95
N LEU A 282 15.37 11.64 27.65
CA LEU A 282 16.50 11.50 28.56
C LEU A 282 17.40 12.74 28.48
N GLY A 283 17.92 13.20 29.62
CA GLY A 283 18.98 14.21 29.69
C GLY A 283 18.57 15.66 29.99
N THR A 284 17.27 15.97 30.06
CA THR A 284 16.78 17.32 30.43
C THR A 284 16.34 17.46 31.89
N GLY A 285 16.29 16.36 32.65
CA GLY A 285 15.83 16.34 34.05
C GLY A 285 14.31 16.26 34.22
N LEU A 286 13.54 16.51 33.15
CA LEU A 286 12.09 16.36 33.12
C LEU A 286 11.73 15.04 32.43
N ARG A 287 11.08 14.14 33.17
CA ARG A 287 10.58 12.87 32.62
C ARG A 287 9.22 13.11 32.00
N HIS A 288 9.17 13.02 30.68
CA HIS A 288 7.95 13.15 29.91
C HIS A 288 7.79 11.94 28.98
N THR A 289 6.55 11.45 28.91
CA THR A 289 6.22 10.20 28.20
C THR A 289 4.95 10.42 27.40
N PRO A 290 5.02 11.08 26.23
CA PRO A 290 3.85 11.30 25.41
C PRO A 290 3.55 10.06 24.59
N GLY A 291 2.27 9.84 24.29
CA GLY A 291 1.89 8.73 23.44
C GLY A 291 0.40 8.53 23.37
N SER A 292 0.00 7.54 22.58
CA SER A 292 -1.35 7.04 22.55
C SER A 292 -1.38 5.52 22.51
N ALA A 293 -2.45 4.96 23.03
CA ALA A 293 -2.73 3.53 22.99
C ALA A 293 -4.19 3.33 22.58
N TYR A 294 -4.48 2.34 21.75
CA TYR A 294 -5.85 2.05 21.36
C TYR A 294 -6.09 0.59 21.03
N ALA A 295 -7.37 0.23 21.01
CA ALA A 295 -7.87 -0.98 20.39
C ALA A 295 -8.87 -0.63 19.28
N ALA A 296 -8.84 -1.35 18.17
CA ALA A 296 -9.70 -1.11 17.02
C ALA A 296 -10.27 -2.40 16.43
N ALA A 297 -11.44 -2.27 15.83
CA ALA A 297 -12.04 -3.28 14.98
C ALA A 297 -12.13 -2.72 13.55
N ALA A 298 -11.64 -3.48 12.58
CA ALA A 298 -11.58 -3.06 11.19
C ALA A 298 -12.14 -4.12 10.25
N TYR A 299 -12.94 -3.69 9.29
CA TYR A 299 -13.25 -4.49 8.12
C TYR A 299 -12.01 -4.52 7.21
N SER A 300 -11.49 -5.72 6.91
CA SER A 300 -10.22 -5.91 6.21
C SER A 300 -10.38 -6.89 5.05
N THR A 301 -9.98 -6.44 3.87
CA THR A 301 -9.89 -7.22 2.64
C THR A 301 -8.44 -7.24 2.13
N ALA A 302 -8.22 -7.88 0.99
CA ALA A 302 -6.93 -7.87 0.31
C ALA A 302 -6.43 -6.45 -0.01
N PHE A 303 -7.33 -5.51 -0.31
CA PHE A 303 -6.98 -4.18 -0.85
C PHE A 303 -7.43 -3.01 0.01
N LEU A 304 -8.18 -3.28 1.08
CA LEU A 304 -8.79 -2.25 1.90
C LEU A 304 -8.80 -2.68 3.37
N GLU A 305 -8.53 -1.76 4.26
CA GLU A 305 -8.88 -1.86 5.68
C GLU A 305 -9.54 -0.57 6.10
N ILE A 306 -10.68 -0.66 6.78
CA ILE A 306 -11.34 0.49 7.38
C ILE A 306 -11.87 0.09 8.75
N GLY A 307 -11.55 0.87 9.76
CA GLY A 307 -11.88 0.52 11.14
C GLY A 307 -12.06 1.71 12.04
N LEU A 308 -12.70 1.43 13.16
CA LEU A 308 -12.88 2.36 14.26
C LEU A 308 -12.36 1.73 15.54
N GLY A 309 -11.86 2.57 16.42
CA GLY A 309 -11.32 2.15 17.69
C GLY A 309 -11.57 3.15 18.79
N VAL A 310 -11.18 2.75 19.99
CA VAL A 310 -11.16 3.60 21.17
C VAL A 310 -9.80 3.47 21.84
N GLY A 311 -9.36 4.56 22.45
CA GLY A 311 -8.05 4.60 23.05
C GLY A 311 -7.91 5.68 24.11
N ALA A 312 -6.67 5.90 24.48
CA ALA A 312 -6.26 6.98 25.36
C ALA A 312 -5.01 7.63 24.80
N GLN A 313 -4.94 8.95 24.96
CA GLN A 313 -3.74 9.74 24.74
C GLN A 313 -3.21 10.20 26.09
N PHE A 314 -1.89 10.26 26.22
CA PHE A 314 -1.24 10.65 27.46
C PHE A 314 0.02 11.49 27.20
N GLY A 315 0.35 12.31 28.18
CA GLY A 315 1.67 12.91 28.29
C GLY A 315 1.84 14.27 27.61
N GLN A 316 0.93 15.22 27.73
CA GLN A 316 1.33 16.65 27.67
C GLN A 316 0.40 17.45 28.56
N LYS A 317 0.97 18.32 29.41
CA LYS A 317 0.26 19.33 30.16
C LYS A 317 0.91 20.66 29.79
N GLU A 318 0.22 21.44 28.99
CA GLU A 318 0.68 22.74 28.54
C GLU A 318 0.14 23.78 29.52
N CYS A 319 1.00 24.42 30.30
CA CYS A 319 0.60 25.47 31.23
C CYS A 319 0.95 26.83 30.61
N VAL A 320 -0.07 27.67 30.43
CA VAL A 320 0.10 29.06 30.02
C VAL A 320 -0.31 29.95 31.17
N THR A 321 0.58 30.86 31.56
CA THR A 321 0.23 31.92 32.51
C THR A 321 -0.62 32.96 31.77
N LEU A 322 -1.90 33.00 32.07
CA LEU A 322 -2.80 34.04 31.63
C LEU A 322 -2.85 35.13 32.68
N PHE A 323 -2.85 36.38 32.24
CA PHE A 323 -3.07 37.52 33.11
C PHE A 323 -4.52 37.97 32.98
N ASP A 324 -5.20 38.13 34.11
CA ASP A 324 -6.44 38.90 34.15
C ASP A 324 -6.08 40.39 34.13
N TYR A 325 -6.71 41.17 33.26
CA TYR A 325 -6.44 42.60 33.08
C TYR A 325 -7.52 43.46 33.75
N ASP A 326 -7.10 44.55 34.37
CA ASP A 326 -8.02 45.59 34.84
C ASP A 326 -8.76 46.22 33.65
N PRO A 327 -10.10 46.29 33.65
CA PRO A 327 -10.85 46.81 32.50
C PRO A 327 -10.69 48.33 32.29
N ILE A 328 -10.18 49.06 33.27
CA ILE A 328 -9.96 50.52 33.23
C ILE A 328 -8.51 50.83 32.89
N THR A 329 -7.55 50.20 33.58
CA THR A 329 -6.12 50.53 33.41
C THR A 329 -5.41 49.63 32.39
N TYR A 330 -6.00 48.50 32.00
CA TYR A 330 -5.37 47.45 31.18
C TYR A 330 -4.05 46.93 31.78
N GLU A 331 -3.87 47.06 33.10
CA GLU A 331 -2.73 46.49 33.81
C GLU A 331 -3.03 45.05 34.27
N PRO A 332 -2.03 44.15 34.29
CA PRO A 332 -2.19 42.78 34.75
C PRO A 332 -2.41 42.75 36.27
N ILE A 333 -3.53 42.18 36.72
CA ILE A 333 -3.90 42.10 38.16
C ILE A 333 -3.46 40.76 38.75
N ASN A 334 -3.92 39.65 38.15
CA ASN A 334 -3.71 38.31 38.67
C ASN A 334 -3.11 37.42 37.58
N ALA A 335 -1.96 36.82 37.88
CA ALA A 335 -1.42 35.72 37.10
C ALA A 335 -2.18 34.44 37.49
N ARG A 336 -2.73 33.75 36.49
CA ARG A 336 -3.31 32.41 36.66
C ARG A 336 -2.64 31.45 35.68
N ASP A 337 -2.16 30.34 36.19
CA ASP A 337 -1.64 29.27 35.35
C ASP A 337 -2.81 28.40 34.88
N VAL A 338 -3.14 28.51 33.60
CA VAL A 338 -4.13 27.64 32.96
C VAL A 338 -3.39 26.50 32.29
N CYS A 339 -3.55 25.30 32.84
CA CYS A 339 -2.91 24.11 32.32
C CYS A 339 -3.88 23.25 31.51
N ASP A 340 -3.56 23.07 30.23
CA ASP A 340 -4.28 22.25 29.27
C ASP A 340 -3.66 20.85 29.17
N SER A 341 -4.35 19.82 29.64
CA SER A 341 -3.89 18.43 29.54
C SER A 341 -4.27 17.80 28.20
N LYS A 342 -3.32 17.49 27.34
CA LYS A 342 -3.54 16.77 26.07
C LYS A 342 -3.69 15.26 26.28
N SER A 343 -4.22 14.87 27.44
CA SER A 343 -4.46 13.48 27.84
C SER A 343 -5.96 13.24 27.97
N GLY A 344 -6.43 12.06 27.57
CA GLY A 344 -7.84 11.73 27.63
C GLY A 344 -8.25 10.60 26.70
N PRO A 345 -9.54 10.23 26.72
CA PRO A 345 -10.08 9.20 25.85
C PRO A 345 -10.09 9.67 24.38
N THR A 346 -9.81 8.74 23.47
CA THR A 346 -9.76 9.00 22.04
C THR A 346 -10.67 8.06 21.24
N PHE A 347 -11.19 8.57 20.14
CA PHE A 347 -11.80 7.77 19.07
C PHE A 347 -10.79 7.61 17.95
N GLN A 348 -10.56 6.39 17.51
CA GLN A 348 -9.55 6.07 16.51
C GLN A 348 -10.19 5.71 15.17
N GLN A 349 -9.55 6.15 14.11
CA GLN A 349 -9.90 5.83 12.73
C GLN A 349 -8.70 5.13 12.11
N VAL A 350 -8.93 3.98 11.49
CA VAL A 350 -7.88 3.17 10.83
C VAL A 350 -8.25 3.00 9.37
N LEU A 351 -7.30 3.22 8.48
CA LEU A 351 -7.43 3.07 7.04
C LEU A 351 -6.19 2.39 6.47
N ARG A 352 -6.39 1.46 5.54
CA ARG A 352 -5.35 0.93 4.65
C ARG A 352 -5.90 0.81 3.25
N LEU A 353 -5.20 1.36 2.27
CA LEU A 353 -5.49 1.22 0.84
C LEU A 353 -4.35 0.44 0.21
N GLY A 354 -4.64 -0.65 -0.49
CA GLY A 354 -3.64 -1.55 -1.08
C GLY A 354 -3.46 -2.85 -0.31
N ALA A 355 -2.40 -3.61 -0.56
CA ALA A 355 -2.15 -4.93 0.02
C ALA A 355 -1.16 -4.86 1.19
N LEU A 356 -1.44 -5.63 2.26
CA LEU A 356 -0.60 -5.66 3.47
C LEU A 356 0.89 -5.83 3.17
N ASP A 357 1.21 -6.85 2.37
CA ASP A 357 2.58 -7.14 1.97
C ASP A 357 2.93 -6.56 0.61
N GLY A 358 1.99 -5.92 -0.06
CA GLY A 358 2.23 -5.29 -1.35
C GLY A 358 2.49 -3.81 -1.22
N PHE A 359 2.04 -3.08 -2.23
CA PHE A 359 1.90 -1.65 -2.17
C PHE A 359 0.71 -1.29 -1.29
N HIS A 360 0.93 -0.39 -0.33
CA HIS A 360 -0.17 0.18 0.42
C HIS A 360 0.13 1.57 0.96
N LEU A 361 -0.96 2.29 1.23
CA LEU A 361 -1.02 3.49 2.06
C LEU A 361 -1.81 3.14 3.32
N ALA A 362 -1.23 3.34 4.49
CA ALA A 362 -1.91 3.19 5.77
C ALA A 362 -2.03 4.56 6.45
N TRP A 363 -3.14 4.77 7.14
CA TRP A 363 -3.41 5.97 7.93
C TRP A 363 -4.15 5.58 9.21
N SER A 364 -3.71 6.12 10.33
CA SER A 364 -4.41 6.06 11.60
C SER A 364 -4.52 7.47 12.19
N SER A 365 -5.67 7.80 12.77
CA SER A 365 -5.86 9.09 13.42
C SER A 365 -6.81 9.04 14.61
N ALA A 366 -6.42 9.76 15.66
CA ALA A 366 -7.13 9.86 16.92
C ALA A 366 -7.87 11.20 17.01
N ILE A 367 -9.11 11.15 17.46
CA ILE A 367 -9.90 12.30 17.88
C ILE A 367 -9.98 12.28 19.41
N LEU A 368 -9.40 13.28 20.06
CA LEU A 368 -9.42 13.46 21.51
C LEU A 368 -10.77 14.07 21.92
N SER A 369 -11.46 13.42 22.85
CA SER A 369 -12.69 13.93 23.46
C SER A 369 -12.36 14.62 24.78
N ARG A 370 -12.57 15.94 24.84
CA ARG A 370 -12.27 16.73 26.05
C ARG A 370 -13.04 18.05 26.11
N ASP A 371 -13.39 18.48 27.32
CA ASP A 371 -13.98 19.81 27.61
C ASP A 371 -15.18 20.15 26.70
N ASN A 372 -16.06 19.16 26.49
CA ASN A 372 -17.22 19.22 25.59
C ASN A 372 -16.88 19.53 24.12
N GLN A 373 -15.65 19.25 23.69
CA GLN A 373 -15.16 19.44 22.32
C GLN A 373 -14.44 18.19 21.81
N PHE A 374 -14.45 18.03 20.48
CA PHE A 374 -13.60 17.07 19.80
C PHE A 374 -12.42 17.80 19.18
N ARG A 375 -11.21 17.33 19.45
CA ARG A 375 -9.97 17.87 18.91
C ARG A 375 -9.19 16.78 18.23
N PHE A 376 -8.39 17.14 17.24
CA PHE A 376 -7.42 16.20 16.68
C PHE A 376 -6.39 15.82 17.74
N GLY A 377 -6.21 14.53 17.98
CA GLY A 377 -5.31 13.97 18.99
C GLY A 377 -3.98 13.52 18.41
N SER A 378 -4.00 12.67 17.39
CA SER A 378 -2.81 12.18 16.69
C SER A 378 -3.13 11.74 15.27
N GLY A 379 -2.12 11.69 14.41
CA GLY A 379 -2.20 11.10 13.09
C GLY A 379 -0.88 10.45 12.70
N ARG A 380 -0.96 9.31 12.04
CA ARG A 380 0.19 8.57 11.51
C ARG A 380 -0.16 8.06 10.12
N GLY A 381 0.73 8.33 9.18
CA GLY A 381 0.68 7.82 7.82
C GLY A 381 1.87 6.91 7.53
N GLU A 382 1.65 5.95 6.65
CA GLU A 382 2.69 5.10 6.10
C GLU A 382 2.41 4.79 4.63
N VAL A 383 3.46 4.77 3.81
CA VAL A 383 3.42 4.22 2.45
C VAL A 383 4.46 3.11 2.34
N GLN A 384 4.10 2.02 1.68
CA GLN A 384 5.00 0.92 1.39
C GLN A 384 5.01 0.64 -0.11
N VAL A 385 6.20 0.47 -0.67
CA VAL A 385 6.43 0.09 -2.07
C VAL A 385 7.27 -1.18 -2.11
N PRO A 386 6.74 -2.29 -2.63
CA PRO A 386 7.48 -3.54 -2.70
C PRO A 386 8.52 -3.46 -3.84
N LEU A 387 9.78 -3.77 -3.54
CA LEU A 387 10.89 -3.68 -4.50
C LEU A 387 11.24 -5.05 -5.08
N THR A 388 11.27 -6.08 -4.22
CA THR A 388 11.53 -7.47 -4.57
C THR A 388 10.62 -8.37 -3.72
N PRO A 389 10.52 -9.69 -3.96
CA PRO A 389 9.72 -10.57 -3.11
C PRO A 389 10.09 -10.49 -1.62
N SER A 390 11.36 -10.24 -1.29
CA SER A 390 11.88 -10.19 0.08
C SER A 390 12.20 -8.78 0.60
N LEU A 391 12.04 -7.73 -0.21
CA LEU A 391 12.40 -6.36 0.17
C LEU A 391 11.30 -5.36 -0.20
N SER A 392 11.01 -4.42 0.71
CA SER A 392 10.13 -3.28 0.44
C SER A 392 10.79 -1.99 0.92
N LEU A 393 10.52 -0.90 0.22
CA LEU A 393 10.77 0.46 0.71
C LEU A 393 9.53 0.91 1.49
N PHE A 394 9.71 1.65 2.57
CA PHE A 394 8.60 2.33 3.25
C PHE A 394 8.97 3.74 3.65
N GLY A 395 7.95 4.59 3.75
CA GLY A 395 8.04 5.89 4.38
C GLY A 395 6.92 6.03 5.39
N ALA A 396 7.25 6.50 6.59
CA ALA A 396 6.28 6.68 7.66
C ALA A 396 6.47 8.04 8.33
N GLY A 397 5.39 8.58 8.88
CA GLY A 397 5.46 9.80 9.64
C GLY A 397 4.18 10.04 10.40
N GLY A 398 4.24 10.91 11.39
CA GLY A 398 3.09 11.23 12.19
C GLY A 398 3.39 12.27 13.24
N GLY A 399 2.32 12.71 13.89
CA GLY A 399 2.37 13.68 14.95
C GLY A 399 1.22 13.52 15.91
N SER A 400 1.41 14.04 17.12
CA SER A 400 0.39 14.04 18.14
C SER A 400 0.39 15.33 18.94
N ALA A 401 -0.82 15.75 19.31
CA ALA A 401 -1.06 16.85 20.23
C ALA A 401 -0.48 16.58 21.63
N SER A 402 -0.06 15.35 21.96
CA SER A 402 0.69 15.04 23.18
C SER A 402 2.19 15.30 23.03
N GLY A 403 2.66 15.75 21.88
CA GLY A 403 4.02 16.28 21.75
C GLY A 403 5.04 15.28 21.19
N TRP A 404 4.64 14.23 20.48
CA TRP A 404 5.56 13.47 19.64
C TRP A 404 5.32 13.79 18.17
N ASN A 405 6.39 13.84 17.38
CA ASN A 405 6.36 13.89 15.92
C ASN A 405 7.53 13.10 15.36
N PHE A 406 7.35 12.47 14.20
CA PHE A 406 8.46 11.83 13.50
C PHE A 406 8.21 11.74 11.99
N GLY A 407 9.29 11.57 11.24
CA GLY A 407 9.26 11.21 9.83
C GLY A 407 10.47 10.34 9.48
N GLU A 408 10.25 9.27 8.72
CA GLU A 408 11.28 8.28 8.42
C GLU A 408 11.11 7.65 7.03
N LEU A 409 12.25 7.23 6.47
CA LEU A 409 12.34 6.40 5.27
C LEU A 409 13.18 5.17 5.59
N GLY A 410 12.72 4.00 5.16
CA GLY A 410 13.37 2.76 5.52
C GLY A 410 13.05 1.59 4.60
N VAL A 411 13.57 0.44 4.98
CA VAL A 411 13.37 -0.82 4.26
C VAL A 411 12.78 -1.88 5.18
N ARG A 412 11.97 -2.77 4.60
CA ARG A 412 11.46 -3.99 5.24
C ARG A 412 11.98 -5.21 4.51
N SER A 413 12.65 -6.09 5.23
CA SER A 413 13.19 -7.34 4.73
C SER A 413 12.46 -8.54 5.32
N PHE A 414 11.97 -9.42 4.45
CA PHE A 414 11.35 -10.69 4.82
C PHE A 414 12.46 -11.71 5.01
N VAL A 415 12.94 -11.84 6.25
CA VAL A 415 14.06 -12.75 6.59
C VAL A 415 13.62 -14.20 6.72
N LYS A 416 12.32 -14.44 6.90
CA LYS A 416 11.71 -15.77 6.92
C LYS A 416 10.29 -15.66 6.38
N GLY A 417 9.89 -16.63 5.56
CA GLY A 417 8.55 -16.69 4.96
C GLY A 417 8.31 -15.63 3.87
N THR A 418 7.15 -15.69 3.24
CA THR A 418 6.81 -14.91 2.02
C THR A 418 5.71 -13.88 2.26
N GLY A 419 5.28 -13.64 3.51
CA GLY A 419 4.18 -12.72 3.85
C GLY A 419 3.04 -13.38 4.64
N GLY A 420 2.89 -14.70 4.53
CA GLY A 420 1.89 -15.46 5.30
C GLY A 420 2.28 -15.76 6.74
N SER A 421 1.60 -16.74 7.34
CA SER A 421 2.05 -17.37 8.59
C SER A 421 3.46 -17.95 8.47
N GLY A 422 4.18 -18.00 9.59
CA GLY A 422 5.61 -18.30 9.67
C GLY A 422 6.54 -17.16 9.23
N THR A 423 6.01 -16.00 8.84
CA THR A 423 6.83 -14.90 8.31
C THR A 423 7.45 -14.05 9.43
N THR A 424 8.68 -13.60 9.20
CA THR A 424 9.39 -12.62 10.03
C THR A 424 9.90 -11.50 9.16
N VAL A 425 9.53 -10.28 9.51
CA VAL A 425 9.96 -9.07 8.82
C VAL A 425 10.86 -8.27 9.76
N LEU A 426 12.02 -7.86 9.27
CA LEU A 426 12.89 -6.88 9.92
C LEU A 426 12.75 -5.54 9.21
N SER A 427 12.70 -4.46 9.96
CA SER A 427 12.69 -3.11 9.42
C SER A 427 13.86 -2.29 9.97
N ALA A 428 14.40 -1.43 9.11
CA ALA A 428 15.38 -0.42 9.48
C ALA A 428 15.06 0.88 8.75
N SER A 429 15.16 2.02 9.43
CA SER A 429 14.88 3.33 8.84
C SER A 429 15.81 4.41 9.39
N LEU A 430 15.89 5.50 8.63
CA LEU A 430 16.51 6.75 9.05
C LEU A 430 15.44 7.84 9.04
N GLY A 431 15.48 8.70 10.04
CA GLY A 431 14.45 9.71 10.19
C GLY A 431 14.82 10.84 11.14
N ILE A 432 13.83 11.67 11.42
CA ILE A 432 13.88 12.74 12.41
C ILE A 432 12.76 12.48 13.41
N VAL A 433 13.09 12.65 14.69
CA VAL A 433 12.16 12.58 15.80
C VAL A 433 12.12 13.94 16.49
N SER A 434 10.95 14.36 16.92
CA SER A 434 10.74 15.52 17.79
C SER A 434 9.83 15.12 18.94
N LEU A 435 10.27 15.42 20.16
CA LEU A 435 9.58 15.09 21.41
C LEU A 435 9.49 16.35 22.28
N SER A 436 8.29 16.82 22.59
CA SER A 436 8.10 17.89 23.57
C SER A 436 8.33 17.35 24.97
N ASP A 437 9.03 18.12 25.81
CA ASP A 437 9.27 17.77 27.21
C ASP A 437 8.15 18.25 28.16
N GLY A 438 7.09 18.85 27.61
CA GLY A 438 5.96 19.39 28.38
C GLY A 438 6.19 20.79 28.96
N THR A 439 7.38 21.37 28.82
CA THR A 439 7.70 22.76 29.24
C THR A 439 7.84 23.74 28.09
N GLY A 440 7.66 23.26 26.85
CA GLY A 440 7.70 24.05 25.62
C GLY A 440 8.97 23.87 24.82
N GLU A 441 10.02 23.25 25.38
CA GLU A 441 11.19 22.85 24.60
C GLU A 441 10.93 21.50 23.90
N THR A 442 11.47 21.37 22.69
CA THR A 442 11.36 20.15 21.88
C THR A 442 12.73 19.50 21.73
N LEU A 443 12.81 18.24 22.13
CA LEU A 443 13.94 17.37 21.86
C LEU A 443 13.83 16.88 20.43
N THR A 444 14.59 17.47 19.54
CA THR A 444 14.57 17.13 18.12
C THR A 444 15.93 16.63 17.66
N GLY A 445 15.93 15.61 16.80
CA GLY A 445 17.13 15.22 16.08
C GLY A 445 17.02 13.92 15.31
N PRO A 446 18.15 13.44 14.75
CA PRO A 446 18.18 12.28 13.88
C PRO A 446 17.90 11.00 14.65
N ALA A 447 17.21 10.06 13.99
CA ALA A 447 16.88 8.76 14.51
C ALA A 447 17.31 7.64 13.54
N ILE A 448 17.81 6.54 14.11
CA ILE A 448 18.09 5.30 13.39
C ILE A 448 17.15 4.25 13.99
N ALA A 449 16.12 3.87 13.26
CA ALA A 449 15.11 2.97 13.79
C ALA A 449 15.37 1.52 13.42
N ILE A 450 14.88 0.63 14.27
CA ILE A 450 14.84 -0.80 14.07
C ILE A 450 13.48 -1.35 14.47
N GLY A 451 12.99 -2.34 13.74
CA GLY A 451 11.77 -3.03 14.11
C GLY A 451 11.72 -4.47 13.66
N ILE A 452 10.76 -5.17 14.22
CA ILE A 452 10.48 -6.56 13.91
C ILE A 452 8.98 -6.79 13.92
N GLU A 453 8.52 -7.57 12.95
CA GLU A 453 7.16 -8.09 12.88
C GLU A 453 7.23 -9.62 12.77
N ARG A 454 6.38 -10.29 13.55
CA ARG A 454 6.22 -11.74 13.54
C ARG A 454 4.78 -12.10 13.18
N ARG A 455 4.66 -13.13 12.36
CA ARG A 455 3.39 -13.71 11.89
C ARG A 455 3.46 -15.20 12.14
N PRO A 456 3.06 -15.71 13.32
CA PRO A 456 3.16 -17.12 13.63
C PRO A 456 2.30 -18.00 12.71
#